data_AF-A0A0S2ZQ34-F1
#
_entry.id   AF-A0A0S2ZQ34-F1
#
_cell.length_a   1.000
_cell.length_b   1.000
_cell.length_c   1.000
_cell.angle_alpha   90.00
_cell.angle_beta   90.00
_cell.angle_gamma   90.00
#
_symmetry.space_group_name_H-M   'P 1'
#
loop_
_entity.id
_entity.type
_entity.pdbx_description
1 polymer ?
#
loop_
_entity_poly.entity_id
_entity_poly.type
_entity_poly.pdbx_seq_one_letter_code
_entity_poly.pdbx_strand_id
1 'polypeptide(L)'
;MNYDDSDLNKLKNQKEELKKEIKSLNLKDLGKYILPILSILYGIFFSYIKPNDSTEKYLFNIIGTLFIILGIILGVILLFIKNPKIMVREEQVLEINDEIELLEILKKFDKRNTEIYAEIRFRKYEKEMKRYHDINLISFKILLPIGITIIFFGIGIIIGSIILFFVEKDKLSIIIGPISGILTNFVGAIFIKMYTETVKSSLKFHNKLVNSSSKFFSNVLISKIKNQDLQDKTLSEVAKIISKGDDGFKENENS
;
A
#
# COMPACT_ATOMS: atom_id res chain seq x y z
N MET A 1 -35.82 18.16 -1.58
CA MET A 1 -35.59 16.74 -1.23
C MET A 1 -35.39 16.72 0.27
N ASN A 2 -36.37 16.21 1.01
CA ASN A 2 -36.28 16.07 2.46
C ASN A 2 -35.59 14.71 2.68
N TYR A 3 -34.29 14.73 2.99
CA TYR A 3 -33.56 13.51 3.33
C TYR A 3 -34.02 13.05 4.71
N ASP A 4 -34.58 11.84 4.77
CA ASP A 4 -35.26 11.31 5.95
C ASP A 4 -34.26 10.77 6.97
N ASP A 5 -34.49 11.05 8.26
CA ASP A 5 -33.63 10.56 9.37
C ASP A 5 -33.60 9.02 9.44
N SER A 6 -34.58 8.37 8.82
CA SER A 6 -34.64 6.93 8.61
C SER A 6 -33.44 6.38 7.82
N ASP A 7 -33.05 7.03 6.72
CA ASP A 7 -31.95 6.57 5.85
C ASP A 7 -30.59 6.71 6.54
N LEU A 8 -30.39 7.81 7.26
CA LEU A 8 -29.17 8.04 8.04
C LEU A 8 -28.99 7.00 9.15
N ASN A 9 -30.07 6.68 9.87
CA ASN A 9 -30.04 5.66 10.92
C ASN A 9 -29.82 4.25 10.36
N LYS A 10 -30.38 3.95 9.19
CA LYS A 10 -30.16 2.68 8.49
C LYS A 10 -28.68 2.51 8.11
N LEU A 11 -28.06 3.52 7.52
CA LEU A 11 -26.62 3.50 7.16
C LEU A 11 -25.73 3.37 8.41
N LYS A 12 -26.05 4.07 9.50
CA LYS A 12 -25.31 3.94 10.78
C LYS A 12 -25.39 2.52 11.34
N ASN A 13 -26.55 1.89 11.29
CA ASN A 13 -26.73 0.50 11.73
C ASN A 13 -25.95 -0.49 10.84
N GLN A 14 -26.03 -0.33 9.51
CA GLN A 14 -25.27 -1.15 8.55
C GLN A 14 -23.75 -1.05 8.78
N LYS A 15 -23.25 0.16 9.03
CA LYS A 15 -21.84 0.40 9.35
C LYS A 15 -21.40 -0.37 10.60
N GLU A 16 -22.20 -0.36 11.65
CA GLU A 16 -21.89 -1.05 12.90
C GLU A 16 -21.95 -2.58 12.73
N GLU A 17 -22.86 -3.10 11.91
CA GLU A 17 -22.89 -4.52 11.53
C GLU A 17 -21.63 -4.93 10.76
N LEU A 18 -21.23 -4.16 9.75
CA LEU A 18 -20.01 -4.42 8.98
C LEU A 18 -18.75 -4.37 9.86
N LYS A 19 -18.66 -3.44 10.81
CA LYS A 19 -17.55 -3.41 11.78
C LYS A 19 -17.50 -4.66 12.65
N LYS A 20 -18.65 -5.17 13.09
CA LYS A 20 -18.73 -6.44 13.83
C LYS A 20 -18.28 -7.62 12.96
N GLU A 21 -18.72 -7.65 11.70
CA GLU A 21 -18.28 -8.67 10.73
C GLU A 21 -16.76 -8.62 10.52
N ILE A 22 -16.18 -7.44 10.29
CA ILE A 22 -14.73 -7.23 10.16
C ILE A 22 -13.98 -7.75 11.38
N LYS A 23 -14.45 -7.43 12.60
CA LYS A 23 -13.82 -7.91 13.83
C LYS A 23 -13.83 -9.44 13.92
N SER A 24 -14.95 -10.07 13.54
CA SER A 24 -15.06 -11.53 13.51
C SER A 24 -14.17 -12.17 12.44
N LEU A 25 -14.01 -11.53 11.28
CA LEU A 25 -13.15 -12.00 10.20
C LEU A 25 -11.68 -11.85 10.57
N ASN A 26 -11.27 -10.74 11.20
CA ASN A 26 -9.91 -10.54 11.69
C ASN A 26 -9.50 -11.64 12.69
N LEU A 27 -10.40 -12.04 13.60
CA LEU A 27 -10.16 -13.15 14.53
C LEU A 27 -9.94 -14.48 13.80
N LYS A 28 -10.73 -14.75 12.75
CA LYS A 28 -10.55 -15.96 11.91
C LYS A 28 -9.27 -15.91 11.07
N ASP A 29 -8.87 -14.71 10.63
CA ASP A 29 -7.67 -14.51 9.80
C ASP A 29 -6.38 -14.81 10.56
N LEU A 30 -6.38 -14.74 11.89
CA LEU A 30 -5.25 -15.17 12.73
C LEU A 30 -4.88 -16.65 12.51
N GLY A 31 -5.81 -17.48 12.03
CA GLY A 31 -5.54 -18.87 11.68
C GLY A 31 -4.45 -19.06 10.62
N LYS A 32 -4.18 -18.04 9.79
CA LYS A 32 -3.12 -18.12 8.76
C LYS A 32 -1.71 -18.29 9.36
N TYR A 33 -1.51 -17.88 10.62
CA TYR A 33 -0.20 -18.00 11.29
C TYR A 33 0.07 -19.40 11.87
N ILE A 34 -0.90 -20.32 11.83
CA ILE A 34 -0.71 -21.70 12.34
C ILE A 34 0.40 -22.42 11.56
N LEU A 35 0.39 -22.29 10.23
CA LEU A 35 1.37 -22.95 9.35
C LEU A 35 2.82 -22.50 9.61
N PRO A 36 3.17 -21.19 9.67
CA PRO A 36 4.53 -20.76 9.99
C PRO A 36 4.95 -21.15 11.42
N ILE A 37 4.03 -21.11 12.39
CA ILE A 37 4.33 -21.54 13.77
C ILE A 37 4.67 -23.04 13.83
N LEU A 38 3.90 -23.88 13.13
CA LEU A 38 4.19 -25.31 13.02
C LEU A 38 5.55 -25.57 12.36
N SER A 39 5.90 -24.80 11.33
CA SER A 39 7.20 -24.91 10.65
C SER A 39 8.37 -24.59 11.59
N ILE A 40 8.24 -23.55 12.42
CA ILE A 40 9.25 -23.20 13.44
C ILE A 40 9.36 -24.29 14.49
N LEU A 41 8.23 -24.80 15.01
CA LEU A 41 8.21 -25.89 16.00
C LEU A 41 8.89 -27.15 15.47
N TYR A 42 8.63 -27.50 14.20
CA TYR A 42 9.27 -28.64 13.56
C TYR A 42 10.77 -28.45 13.40
N GLY A 43 11.23 -27.24 13.06
CA GLY A 43 12.65 -26.93 12.97
C GLY A 43 13.38 -27.01 14.31
N ILE A 44 12.75 -26.56 15.40
CA ILE A 44 13.27 -26.69 16.76
C ILE A 44 13.36 -28.18 17.15
N PHE A 45 12.34 -28.97 16.83
CA PHE A 45 12.32 -30.40 17.11
C PHE A 45 13.46 -31.14 16.39
N PHE A 46 13.67 -30.88 15.10
CA PHE A 46 14.76 -31.48 14.32
C PHE A 46 16.14 -31.10 14.84
N SER A 47 16.33 -29.87 15.33
CA SER A 47 17.60 -29.44 15.92
C SER A 47 17.85 -30.02 17.31
N TYR A 48 16.79 -30.45 18.02
CA TYR A 48 16.90 -31.06 19.35
C TYR A 48 17.21 -32.57 19.31
N ILE A 49 16.86 -33.26 18.21
CA ILE A 49 17.24 -34.66 18.02
C ILE A 49 18.76 -34.75 17.97
N LYS A 50 19.33 -35.52 18.91
CA LYS A 50 20.75 -35.86 18.93
C LYS A 50 20.93 -37.27 18.35
N PRO A 51 21.12 -37.42 17.03
CA PRO A 51 21.46 -38.72 16.46
C PRO A 51 22.83 -39.19 16.97
N ASN A 52 23.01 -40.51 16.93
CA ASN A 52 24.17 -41.18 17.54
C ASN A 52 25.46 -40.95 16.74
N ASP A 53 25.34 -40.67 15.44
CA ASP A 53 26.47 -40.37 14.57
C ASP A 53 26.70 -38.86 14.45
N SER A 54 27.99 -38.47 14.38
CA SER A 54 28.40 -37.06 14.36
C SER A 54 27.97 -36.36 13.08
N THR A 55 27.99 -37.07 11.94
CA THR A 55 27.57 -36.58 10.62
C THR A 55 26.06 -36.35 10.54
N GLU A 56 25.26 -37.29 11.02
CA GLU A 56 23.81 -37.16 11.11
C GLU A 56 23.42 -35.96 11.98
N LYS A 57 24.15 -35.71 13.07
CA LYS A 57 23.89 -34.57 13.96
C LYS A 57 24.04 -33.22 13.27
N TYR A 58 25.03 -33.08 12.38
CA TYR A 58 25.18 -31.86 11.59
C TYR A 58 24.05 -31.70 10.57
N LEU A 59 23.64 -32.79 9.91
CA LEU A 59 22.55 -32.76 8.93
C LEU A 59 21.19 -32.40 9.57
N PHE A 60 20.86 -32.99 10.71
CA PHE A 60 19.63 -32.69 11.45
C PHE A 60 19.56 -31.22 11.91
N ASN A 61 20.69 -30.66 12.36
CA ASN A 61 20.77 -29.24 12.71
C ASN A 61 20.58 -28.32 11.50
N ILE A 62 21.22 -28.62 10.37
CA ILE A 62 21.06 -27.83 9.12
C ILE A 62 19.59 -27.84 8.69
N ILE A 63 18.96 -29.02 8.66
CA ILE A 63 17.54 -29.17 8.30
C ILE A 63 16.66 -28.38 9.26
N GLY A 64 16.90 -28.49 10.58
CA GLY A 64 16.16 -27.74 11.59
C GLY A 64 16.27 -26.22 11.42
N THR A 65 17.47 -25.70 11.16
CA THR A 65 17.66 -24.26 10.89
C THR A 65 16.94 -23.80 9.63
N LEU A 66 16.89 -24.63 8.59
CA LEU A 66 16.20 -24.31 7.34
C LEU A 66 14.68 -24.17 7.54
N PHE A 67 14.08 -25.05 8.33
CA PHE A 67 12.66 -24.99 8.68
C PHE A 67 12.32 -23.75 9.52
N ILE A 68 13.19 -23.35 10.44
CA ILE A 68 13.01 -22.11 11.23
C ILE A 68 13.02 -20.88 10.30
N ILE A 69 14.00 -20.80 9.40
CA ILE A 69 14.10 -19.71 8.42
C ILE A 69 12.86 -19.67 7.52
N LEU A 70 12.44 -20.83 7.01
CA LEU A 70 11.24 -20.94 6.17
C LEU A 70 9.98 -20.46 6.90
N GLY A 71 9.79 -20.87 8.16
CA GLY A 71 8.65 -20.45 8.98
C GLY A 71 8.63 -18.94 9.25
N ILE A 72 9.80 -18.33 9.51
CA ILE A 72 9.92 -16.87 9.67
C ILE A 72 9.56 -16.15 8.37
N ILE A 73 10.11 -16.58 7.23
CA ILE A 73 9.82 -15.98 5.92
C ILE A 73 8.32 -16.07 5.60
N LEU A 74 7.72 -17.25 5.78
CA LEU A 74 6.30 -17.45 5.53
C LEU A 74 5.42 -16.60 6.46
N GLY A 75 5.80 -16.48 7.73
CA GLY A 75 5.13 -15.62 8.71
C GLY A 75 5.19 -14.14 8.34
N VAL A 76 6.37 -13.66 7.89
CA VAL A 76 6.55 -12.29 7.39
C VAL A 76 5.67 -12.06 6.16
N ILE A 77 5.67 -12.95 5.18
CA ILE A 77 4.82 -12.81 3.97
C ILE A 77 3.33 -12.72 4.35
N LEU A 78 2.86 -13.57 5.25
CA LEU A 78 1.46 -13.59 5.69
C LEU A 78 1.04 -12.38 6.53
N LEU A 79 1.97 -11.63 7.14
CA LEU A 79 1.67 -10.34 7.78
C LEU A 79 1.20 -9.29 6.78
N PHE A 80 1.72 -9.33 5.55
CA PHE A 80 1.38 -8.35 4.51
C PHE A 80 0.17 -8.77 3.66
N ILE A 81 -0.14 -10.07 3.59
CA ILE A 81 -1.33 -10.57 2.89
C ILE A 81 -2.55 -10.44 3.81
N LYS A 82 -3.37 -9.43 3.54
CA LYS A 82 -4.66 -9.24 4.21
C LYS A 82 -5.74 -10.03 3.48
N ASN A 83 -6.71 -10.58 4.21
CA ASN A 83 -7.82 -11.32 3.62
C ASN A 83 -8.63 -10.41 2.67
N PRO A 84 -8.88 -10.82 1.41
CA PRO A 84 -9.63 -10.01 0.46
C PRO A 84 -11.04 -9.68 0.98
N LYS A 85 -11.66 -10.59 1.74
CA LYS A 85 -12.97 -10.33 2.35
C LYS A 85 -12.94 -9.18 3.35
N ILE A 86 -11.88 -9.09 4.16
CA ILE A 86 -11.74 -8.00 5.14
C ILE A 86 -11.53 -6.67 4.43
N MET A 87 -10.72 -6.66 3.37
CA MET A 87 -10.48 -5.46 2.55
C MET A 87 -11.78 -4.92 1.93
N VAL A 88 -12.59 -5.79 1.31
CA VAL A 88 -13.89 -5.38 0.72
C VAL A 88 -14.84 -4.82 1.77
N ARG A 89 -14.92 -5.43 2.96
CA ARG A 89 -15.78 -4.94 4.04
C ARG A 89 -15.33 -3.60 4.61
N GLU A 90 -14.02 -3.38 4.73
CA GLU A 90 -13.47 -2.08 5.15
C GLU A 90 -13.75 -0.99 4.13
N GLU A 91 -13.68 -1.31 2.83
CA GLU A 91 -14.07 -0.38 1.76
C GLU A 91 -15.55 -0.03 1.82
N GLN A 92 -16.44 -1.01 2.04
CA GLN A 92 -17.88 -0.75 2.24
C GLN A 92 -18.15 0.15 3.46
N VAL A 93 -17.39 -0.01 4.55
CA VAL A 93 -17.48 0.87 5.71
C VAL A 93 -17.04 2.30 5.37
N LEU A 94 -16.01 2.46 4.54
CA LEU A 94 -15.57 3.78 4.07
C LEU A 94 -16.65 4.45 3.20
N GLU A 95 -17.23 3.71 2.25
CA GLU A 95 -18.32 4.20 1.37
C GLU A 95 -19.57 4.60 2.15
N ILE A 96 -20.00 3.79 3.12
CA ILE A 96 -21.14 4.15 3.99
C ILE A 96 -20.80 5.38 4.84
N ASN A 97 -19.56 5.50 5.30
CA ASN A 97 -19.13 6.67 6.06
C ASN A 97 -19.08 7.95 5.20
N ASP A 98 -18.69 7.82 3.93
CA ASP A 98 -18.82 8.84 2.89
C ASP A 98 -20.26 9.31 2.70
N GLU A 99 -21.18 8.35 2.53
CA GLU A 99 -22.58 8.65 2.29
C GLU A 99 -23.23 9.32 3.51
N ILE A 100 -22.97 8.84 4.72
CA ILE A 100 -23.41 9.46 5.98
C ILE A 100 -22.93 10.92 6.06
N GLU A 101 -21.65 11.17 5.78
CA GLU A 101 -21.07 12.51 5.83
C GLU A 101 -21.74 13.45 4.82
N LEU A 102 -21.97 12.99 3.58
CA LEU A 102 -22.67 13.75 2.55
C LEU A 102 -24.12 14.06 2.95
N LEU A 103 -24.85 13.09 3.49
CA LEU A 103 -26.22 13.26 3.95
C LEU A 103 -26.32 14.25 5.12
N GLU A 104 -25.39 14.19 6.07
CA GLU A 104 -25.32 15.14 7.20
C GLU A 104 -25.05 16.58 6.72
N ILE A 105 -24.23 16.76 5.68
CA ILE A 105 -24.00 18.08 5.08
C ILE A 105 -25.22 18.54 4.26
N LEU A 106 -25.82 17.65 3.46
CA LEU A 106 -27.03 17.95 2.67
C LEU A 106 -28.23 18.29 3.55
N LYS A 107 -28.34 17.71 4.75
CA LYS A 107 -29.38 18.06 5.73
C LYS A 107 -29.24 19.50 6.23
N LYS A 108 -28.01 20.03 6.27
CA LYS A 108 -27.71 21.43 6.63
C LYS A 108 -27.80 22.39 5.44
N PHE A 109 -28.15 21.89 4.26
CA PHE A 109 -28.08 22.63 3.00
C PHE A 109 -29.31 23.52 2.80
N ASP A 110 -29.10 24.85 2.80
CA ASP A 110 -30.00 25.80 2.15
C ASP A 110 -29.49 26.03 0.71
N LYS A 111 -30.37 25.94 -0.29
CA LYS A 111 -30.06 25.99 -1.74
C LYS A 111 -29.40 27.31 -2.19
N ARG A 112 -29.36 28.31 -1.29
CA ARG A 112 -28.75 29.63 -1.48
C ARG A 112 -27.28 29.73 -1.07
N ASN A 113 -26.72 28.72 -0.41
CA ASN A 113 -25.32 28.73 0.06
C ASN A 113 -24.36 28.03 -0.92
N THR A 114 -23.88 28.79 -1.92
CA THR A 114 -22.80 28.38 -2.82
C THR A 114 -21.50 28.00 -2.08
N GLU A 115 -21.29 28.57 -0.89
CA GLU A 115 -20.21 28.20 0.05
C GLU A 115 -20.23 26.72 0.43
N ILE A 116 -21.40 26.20 0.83
CA ILE A 116 -21.53 24.80 1.27
C ILE A 116 -21.24 23.84 0.10
N TYR A 117 -21.64 24.20 -1.12
CA TYR A 117 -21.36 23.39 -2.30
C TYR A 117 -19.85 23.31 -2.62
N ALA A 118 -19.13 24.44 -2.51
CA ALA A 118 -17.69 24.46 -2.69
C ALA A 118 -16.97 23.63 -1.62
N GLU A 119 -17.42 23.70 -0.36
CA GLU A 119 -16.86 22.90 0.75
C GLU A 119 -17.11 21.40 0.58
N ILE A 120 -18.32 20.98 0.18
CA ILE A 120 -18.62 19.56 -0.13
C ILE A 120 -17.67 19.05 -1.22
N ARG A 121 -17.50 19.84 -2.29
CA ARG A 121 -16.67 19.45 -3.43
C ARG A 121 -15.18 19.34 -3.05
N PHE A 122 -14.70 20.25 -2.21
CA PHE A 122 -13.34 20.20 -1.65
C PHE A 122 -13.12 18.95 -0.79
N ARG A 123 -14.03 18.66 0.15
CA ARG A 123 -13.94 17.48 1.03
C ARG A 123 -14.00 16.16 0.26
N LYS A 124 -14.92 16.06 -0.71
CA LYS A 124 -15.02 14.89 -1.59
C LYS A 124 -13.71 14.67 -2.36
N TYR A 125 -13.13 15.75 -2.87
CA TYR A 125 -11.84 15.69 -3.55
C TYR A 125 -10.71 15.23 -2.62
N GLU A 126 -10.58 15.81 -1.42
CA GLU A 126 -9.56 15.38 -0.45
C GLU A 126 -9.66 13.88 -0.12
N LYS A 127 -10.88 13.36 -0.02
CA LYS A 127 -11.15 11.96 0.31
C LYS A 127 -10.87 11.00 -0.83
N GLU A 128 -11.32 11.32 -2.04
CA GLU A 128 -10.95 10.58 -3.25
C GLU A 128 -9.43 10.57 -3.42
N MET A 129 -8.79 11.69 -3.13
CA MET A 129 -7.35 11.84 -3.29
C MET A 129 -6.56 11.07 -2.23
N LYS A 130 -7.02 11.04 -0.98
CA LYS A 130 -6.50 10.16 0.06
C LYS A 130 -6.63 8.69 -0.36
N ARG A 131 -7.77 8.29 -0.92
CA ARG A 131 -7.97 6.93 -1.43
C ARG A 131 -6.99 6.57 -2.55
N TYR A 132 -6.78 7.47 -3.52
CA TYR A 132 -5.77 7.26 -4.57
C TYR A 132 -4.33 7.22 -4.03
N HIS A 133 -4.02 8.05 -3.03
CA HIS A 133 -2.73 8.01 -2.33
C HIS A 133 -2.52 6.68 -1.62
N ASP A 134 -3.56 6.20 -0.92
CA ASP A 134 -3.54 4.93 -0.21
C ASP A 134 -3.41 3.73 -1.17
N ILE A 135 -4.02 3.78 -2.36
CA ILE A 135 -3.84 2.76 -3.41
C ILE A 135 -2.39 2.70 -3.89
N ASN A 136 -1.74 3.84 -4.13
CA ASN A 136 -0.32 3.87 -4.51
C ASN A 136 0.60 3.37 -3.37
N LEU A 137 0.22 3.64 -2.12
CA LEU A 137 0.91 3.11 -0.93
C LEU A 137 0.70 1.60 -0.73
N ILE A 138 -0.45 1.05 -1.11
CA ILE A 138 -0.73 -0.40 -1.06
C ILE A 138 0.22 -1.17 -1.99
N SER A 139 0.49 -0.65 -3.19
CA SER A 139 1.51 -1.21 -4.08
C SER A 139 2.91 -1.21 -3.43
N PHE A 140 3.25 -0.15 -2.67
CA PHE A 140 4.51 -0.07 -1.92
C PHE A 140 4.58 -1.06 -0.75
N LYS A 141 3.45 -1.29 -0.06
CA LYS A 141 3.34 -2.21 1.07
C LYS A 141 3.53 -3.67 0.67
N ILE A 142 3.20 -4.03 -0.58
CA ILE A 142 3.45 -5.37 -1.16
C ILE A 142 4.91 -5.52 -1.62
N LEU A 143 5.54 -4.43 -2.09
CA LEU A 143 6.93 -4.45 -2.54
C LEU A 143 7.94 -4.71 -1.42
N LEU A 144 7.68 -4.19 -0.21
CA LEU A 144 8.55 -4.33 0.96
C LEU A 144 8.85 -5.79 1.36
N PRO A 145 7.86 -6.67 1.59
CA PRO A 145 8.12 -8.07 1.93
C PRO A 145 8.76 -8.86 0.78
N ILE A 146 8.45 -8.52 -0.48
CA ILE A 146 9.09 -9.12 -1.65
C ILE A 146 10.59 -8.78 -1.65
N GLY A 147 10.94 -7.51 -1.42
CA GLY A 147 12.33 -7.07 -1.31
C GLY A 147 13.07 -7.78 -0.18
N ILE A 148 12.45 -7.90 1.00
CA ILE A 148 13.02 -8.62 2.14
C ILE A 148 13.27 -10.10 1.79
N THR A 149 12.33 -10.75 1.13
CA THR A 149 12.46 -12.16 0.71
C THR A 149 13.62 -12.35 -0.26
N ILE A 150 13.78 -11.43 -1.22
CA ILE A 150 14.88 -11.46 -2.20
C ILE A 150 16.24 -11.28 -1.52
N ILE A 151 16.34 -10.41 -0.50
CA ILE A 151 17.59 -10.21 0.26
C ILE A 151 18.00 -11.51 0.97
N PHE A 152 17.06 -12.16 1.67
CA PHE A 152 17.34 -13.44 2.33
C PHE A 152 17.71 -14.54 1.34
N PHE A 153 17.05 -14.58 0.18
CA PHE A 153 17.38 -15.52 -0.89
C PHE A 153 18.80 -15.27 -1.44
N GLY A 154 19.17 -14.01 -1.66
CA GLY A 154 20.51 -13.64 -2.10
C GLY A 154 21.60 -14.04 -1.10
N ILE A 155 21.38 -13.79 0.19
CA ILE A 155 22.30 -14.22 1.26
C ILE A 155 22.43 -15.75 1.29
N GLY A 156 21.31 -16.48 1.14
CA GLY A 156 21.31 -17.93 1.07
C GLY A 156 22.14 -18.48 -0.10
N ILE A 157 22.03 -17.88 -1.28
CA ILE A 157 22.83 -18.25 -2.45
C ILE A 157 24.32 -18.02 -2.21
N ILE A 158 24.70 -16.88 -1.60
CA ILE A 158 26.11 -16.55 -1.31
C ILE A 158 26.69 -17.56 -0.33
N ILE A 159 26.00 -17.81 0.80
CA ILE A 159 26.46 -18.76 1.83
C ILE A 159 26.52 -20.18 1.25
N GLY A 160 25.50 -20.60 0.50
CA GLY A 160 25.47 -21.90 -0.16
C GLY A 160 26.61 -22.09 -1.15
N SER A 161 26.92 -21.06 -1.94
CA SER A 161 28.04 -21.07 -2.89
C SER A 161 29.39 -21.19 -2.19
N ILE A 162 29.58 -20.49 -1.06
CA ILE A 162 30.79 -20.59 -0.24
C ILE A 162 30.93 -22.01 0.33
N ILE A 163 29.87 -22.59 0.89
CA ILE A 163 29.89 -23.95 1.45
C ILE A 163 30.22 -24.97 0.35
N LEU A 164 29.56 -24.88 -0.82
CA LEU A 164 29.83 -25.75 -1.98
C LEU A 164 31.28 -25.66 -2.43
N PHE A 165 31.85 -24.45 -2.48
CA PHE A 165 33.25 -24.23 -2.83
C PHE A 165 34.24 -24.91 -1.86
N PHE A 166 33.91 -24.96 -0.56
CA PHE A 166 34.75 -25.60 0.45
C PHE A 166 34.56 -27.13 0.52
N VAL A 167 33.37 -27.64 0.20
CA VAL A 167 33.04 -29.08 0.28
C VAL A 167 33.44 -29.83 -1.00
N GLU A 168 33.18 -29.25 -2.17
CA GLU A 168 33.54 -29.84 -3.46
C GLU A 168 34.43 -28.85 -4.24
N LYS A 169 35.67 -29.27 -4.55
CA LYS A 169 36.56 -28.55 -5.49
C LYS A 169 36.10 -28.74 -6.94
N ASP A 170 34.81 -28.69 -7.18
CA ASP A 170 34.23 -28.98 -8.48
C ASP A 170 34.25 -27.76 -9.40
N LYS A 171 34.65 -28.02 -10.65
CA LYS A 171 34.71 -27.02 -11.75
C LYS A 171 33.37 -26.33 -12.01
N LEU A 172 32.26 -26.93 -11.56
CA LEU A 172 30.91 -26.35 -11.66
C LEU A 172 30.76 -25.04 -10.88
N SER A 173 31.43 -24.90 -9.73
CA SER A 173 31.38 -23.67 -8.92
C SER A 173 31.98 -22.46 -9.65
N ILE A 174 32.99 -22.69 -10.50
CA ILE A 174 33.64 -21.67 -11.34
C ILE A 174 32.69 -21.13 -12.41
N ILE A 175 31.72 -21.94 -12.87
CA ILE A 175 30.73 -21.53 -13.89
C ILE A 175 29.49 -20.89 -13.24
N ILE A 176 29.06 -21.43 -12.10
CA ILE A 176 27.86 -20.95 -11.38
C ILE A 176 28.09 -19.57 -10.77
N GLY A 177 29.29 -19.28 -10.26
CA GLY A 177 29.64 -17.97 -9.69
C GLY A 177 29.39 -16.80 -10.66
N PRO A 178 30.01 -16.77 -11.84
CA PRO A 178 29.78 -15.71 -12.84
C PRO A 178 28.32 -15.62 -13.30
N ILE A 179 27.65 -16.74 -13.54
CA ILE A 179 26.23 -16.76 -13.96
C ILE A 179 25.35 -16.14 -12.86
N SER A 180 25.59 -16.49 -11.60
CA SER A 180 24.87 -15.91 -10.46
C SER A 180 25.11 -14.41 -10.34
N GLY A 181 26.36 -13.94 -10.49
CA GLY A 181 26.70 -12.52 -10.44
C GLY A 181 26.04 -11.70 -11.57
N ILE A 182 26.02 -12.23 -12.80
CA ILE A 182 25.31 -11.62 -13.93
C ILE A 182 23.81 -11.52 -13.63
N LEU A 183 23.20 -12.61 -13.15
CA LEU A 183 21.78 -12.65 -12.84
C LEU A 183 21.42 -11.69 -11.70
N THR A 184 22.22 -11.63 -10.65
CA THR A 184 22.04 -10.67 -9.53
C THR A 184 22.14 -9.23 -10.00
N ASN A 185 23.11 -8.89 -10.85
CA ASN A 185 23.25 -7.55 -11.42
C ASN A 185 22.05 -7.16 -12.30
N PHE A 186 21.54 -8.11 -13.11
CA PHE A 186 20.35 -7.88 -13.94
C PHE A 186 19.10 -7.63 -13.09
N VAL A 187 18.86 -8.45 -12.06
CA VAL A 187 17.75 -8.25 -11.11
C VAL A 187 17.90 -6.91 -10.38
N GLY A 188 19.11 -6.56 -9.94
CA GLY A 188 19.40 -5.27 -9.31
C GLY A 188 19.07 -4.08 -10.19
N ALA A 189 19.44 -4.13 -11.47
CA ALA A 189 19.13 -3.07 -12.44
C ALA A 189 17.61 -2.92 -12.66
N ILE A 190 16.88 -4.02 -12.82
CA ILE A 190 15.40 -4.00 -12.92
C ILE A 190 14.78 -3.40 -11.66
N PHE A 191 15.27 -3.81 -10.48
CA PHE A 191 14.77 -3.31 -9.21
C PHE A 191 14.96 -1.79 -9.07
N ILE A 192 16.15 -1.27 -9.38
CA ILE A 192 16.44 0.17 -9.35
C ILE A 192 15.53 0.93 -10.32
N LYS A 193 15.34 0.41 -11.54
CA LYS A 193 14.45 1.02 -12.53
C LYS A 193 13.00 1.08 -12.04
N MET A 194 12.48 -0.03 -11.54
CA MET A 194 11.11 -0.12 -11.00
C MET A 194 10.93 0.83 -9.81
N TYR A 195 11.89 0.87 -8.90
CA TYR A 195 11.89 1.79 -7.76
C TYR A 195 11.86 3.24 -8.21
N THR A 196 12.72 3.61 -9.17
CA THR A 196 12.80 4.97 -9.72
C THR A 196 11.50 5.40 -10.39
N GLU A 197 10.90 4.55 -11.24
CA GLU A 197 9.61 4.82 -11.88
C GLU A 197 8.48 4.97 -10.84
N THR A 198 8.51 4.16 -9.79
CA THR A 198 7.53 4.24 -8.68
C THR A 198 7.66 5.58 -7.95
N VAL A 199 8.88 6.00 -7.62
CA VAL A 199 9.13 7.30 -6.97
C VAL A 199 8.71 8.45 -7.87
N LYS A 200 9.02 8.40 -9.18
CA LYS A 200 8.63 9.41 -10.16
C LYS A 200 7.10 9.52 -10.27
N SER A 201 6.41 8.39 -10.34
CA SER A 201 4.94 8.33 -10.34
C SER A 201 4.34 8.92 -9.06
N SER A 202 4.90 8.60 -7.90
CA SER A 202 4.50 9.15 -6.60
C SER A 202 4.66 10.67 -6.54
N LEU A 203 5.80 11.20 -7.00
CA LEU A 203 6.04 12.65 -7.07
C LEU A 203 5.09 13.36 -8.03
N LYS A 204 4.85 12.79 -9.22
CA LYS A 204 3.88 13.33 -10.18
C LYS A 204 2.47 13.35 -9.60
N PHE A 205 2.09 12.30 -8.88
CA PHE A 205 0.82 12.23 -8.18
C PHE A 205 0.72 13.29 -7.07
N HIS A 206 1.75 13.41 -6.22
CA HIS A 206 1.82 14.44 -5.18
C HIS A 206 1.67 15.86 -5.75
N ASN A 207 2.38 16.17 -6.84
CA ASN A 207 2.28 17.47 -7.50
C ASN A 207 0.87 17.71 -8.07
N LYS A 208 0.25 16.68 -8.67
CA LYS A 208 -1.15 16.74 -9.13
C LYS A 208 -2.13 16.96 -7.96
N LEU A 209 -1.83 16.38 -6.81
CA LEU A 209 -2.53 16.53 -5.52
C LEU A 209 -2.53 17.98 -5.05
N VAL A 210 -1.33 18.56 -4.92
CA VAL A 210 -1.14 19.93 -4.45
C VAL A 210 -1.84 20.91 -5.40
N ASN A 211 -1.66 20.75 -6.71
CA ASN A 211 -2.27 21.63 -7.70
C ASN A 211 -3.81 21.55 -7.66
N SER A 212 -4.37 20.34 -7.65
CA SER A 212 -5.83 20.16 -7.64
C SER A 212 -6.45 20.59 -6.31
N SER A 213 -5.81 20.28 -5.16
CA SER A 213 -6.25 20.75 -3.84
C SER A 213 -6.28 22.28 -3.77
N SER A 214 -5.23 22.95 -4.27
CA SER A 214 -5.17 24.41 -4.37
C SER A 214 -6.32 24.99 -5.21
N LYS A 215 -6.70 24.33 -6.33
CA LYS A 215 -7.85 24.74 -7.15
C LYS A 215 -9.18 24.64 -6.40
N PHE A 216 -9.44 23.53 -5.71
CA PHE A 216 -10.67 23.37 -4.94
C PHE A 216 -10.72 24.30 -3.71
N PHE A 217 -9.57 24.51 -3.03
CA PHE A 217 -9.46 25.46 -1.93
C PHE A 217 -9.74 26.90 -2.39
N SER A 218 -9.19 27.29 -3.54
CA SER A 218 -9.46 28.60 -4.17
C SER A 218 -10.96 28.78 -4.44
N ASN A 219 -11.64 27.74 -4.92
CA ASN A 219 -13.09 27.76 -5.13
C ASN A 219 -13.87 27.95 -3.82
N VAL A 220 -13.43 27.34 -2.72
CA VAL A 220 -14.01 27.59 -1.38
C VAL A 220 -13.80 29.04 -0.97
N LEU A 221 -12.60 29.60 -1.12
CA LEU A 221 -12.33 31.00 -0.78
C LEU A 221 -13.20 31.97 -1.59
N ILE A 222 -13.33 31.76 -2.90
CA ILE A 222 -14.18 32.58 -3.78
C ILE A 222 -15.64 32.50 -3.34
N SER A 223 -16.12 31.31 -2.97
CA SER A 223 -17.51 31.11 -2.52
C SER A 223 -17.85 31.82 -1.20
N LYS A 224 -16.84 32.18 -0.40
CA LYS A 224 -17.01 32.95 0.86
C LYS A 224 -17.04 34.47 0.64
N ILE A 225 -16.76 34.96 -0.58
CA ILE A 225 -16.83 36.39 -0.91
C ILE A 225 -18.30 36.83 -0.97
N LYS A 226 -18.72 37.72 -0.06
CA LYS A 226 -20.12 38.18 0.03
C LYS A 226 -20.51 39.18 -1.07
N ASN A 227 -19.55 39.94 -1.59
CA ASN A 227 -19.79 40.91 -2.66
C ASN A 227 -19.76 40.20 -4.02
N GLN A 228 -20.87 40.22 -4.75
CA GLN A 228 -21.05 39.45 -5.99
C GLN A 228 -20.15 39.96 -7.13
N ASP A 229 -20.01 41.27 -7.31
CA ASP A 229 -19.12 41.85 -8.32
C ASP A 229 -17.65 41.49 -8.06
N LEU A 230 -17.24 41.50 -6.78
CA LEU A 230 -15.89 41.10 -6.38
C LEU A 230 -15.67 39.59 -6.55
N GLN A 231 -16.69 38.78 -6.26
CA GLN A 231 -16.66 37.33 -6.45
C GLN A 231 -16.48 36.96 -7.93
N ASP A 232 -17.28 37.55 -8.82
CA ASP A 232 -17.22 37.28 -10.26
C ASP A 232 -15.90 37.74 -10.88
N LYS A 233 -15.39 38.90 -10.43
CA LYS A 233 -14.06 39.38 -10.83
C LYS A 233 -12.95 38.43 -10.39
N THR A 234 -12.99 37.96 -9.15
CA THR A 234 -12.00 37.01 -8.60
C THR A 234 -12.08 35.66 -9.32
N LEU A 235 -13.29 35.17 -9.62
CA LEU A 235 -13.50 33.94 -10.39
C LEU A 235 -12.90 34.05 -11.80
N SER A 236 -13.12 35.18 -12.49
CA SER A 236 -12.54 35.43 -13.81
C SER A 236 -11.01 35.46 -13.78
N GLU A 237 -10.42 36.06 -12.75
CA GLU A 237 -8.97 36.14 -12.59
C GLU A 237 -8.34 34.78 -12.31
N VAL A 238 -8.93 33.98 -11.41
CA VAL A 238 -8.50 32.61 -11.13
C VAL A 238 -8.67 31.71 -12.37
N ALA A 239 -9.77 31.87 -13.12
CA ALA A 239 -9.98 31.14 -14.38
C ALA A 239 -8.90 31.48 -15.42
N LYS A 240 -8.49 32.76 -15.53
CA LYS A 240 -7.39 33.18 -16.42
C LYS A 240 -6.04 32.59 -15.98
N ILE A 241 -5.76 32.55 -14.69
CA ILE A 241 -4.52 31.94 -14.15
C ILE A 241 -4.50 30.44 -14.44
N ILE A 242 -5.59 29.73 -14.18
CA ILE A 242 -5.70 28.29 -14.44
C ILE A 242 -5.58 28.00 -15.94
N SER A 243 -6.21 28.80 -16.80
CA SER A 243 -6.15 28.65 -18.26
C SER A 243 -4.75 28.86 -18.84
N LYS A 244 -3.89 29.66 -18.19
CA LYS A 244 -2.50 29.87 -18.60
C LYS A 244 -1.54 28.82 -18.03
N GLY A 245 -1.96 28.07 -17.00
CA GLY A 245 -1.11 27.18 -16.21
C GLY A 245 -0.88 25.78 -16.79
N ASP A 246 -1.51 25.41 -17.90
CA ASP A 246 -1.32 24.09 -18.56
C ASP A 246 -0.28 24.12 -19.71
N ASP A 247 0.22 25.29 -20.09
CA ASP A 247 1.19 25.44 -21.20
C ASP A 247 2.67 25.31 -20.75
N GLY A 248 2.95 25.39 -19.44
CA GLY A 248 4.32 25.45 -18.89
C GLY A 248 5.06 24.11 -18.72
N PHE A 249 4.44 22.97 -19.06
CA PHE A 249 5.08 21.64 -18.94
C PHE A 249 5.64 21.09 -20.26
N LYS A 250 5.48 21.80 -21.39
CA LYS A 250 5.97 21.35 -22.70
C LYS A 250 7.33 21.92 -23.13
N GLU A 251 7.88 22.92 -22.43
CA GLU A 251 9.12 23.59 -22.86
C GLU A 251 10.43 23.01 -22.30
N ASN A 252 10.40 22.08 -21.34
CA ASN A 252 11.62 21.56 -20.69
C ASN A 252 11.86 20.04 -20.87
N GLU A 253 11.51 19.47 -22.02
CA GLU A 253 11.93 18.10 -22.39
C GLU A 253 12.90 18.05 -23.59
N ASN A 254 13.30 19.19 -24.15
CA ASN A 254 14.32 19.26 -25.20
C ASN A 254 15.50 20.16 -24.78
N SER A 255 16.36 19.63 -23.92
CA SER A 255 17.73 20.09 -23.70
C SER A 255 18.55 18.97 -23.04
#